data_AF-A0A4Q3CE91-F1
#
_entry.id   AF-A0A4Q3CE91-F1
#
_cell.length_a   1.000
_cell.length_b   1.000
_cell.length_c   1.000
_cell.angle_alpha   90.00
_cell.angle_beta   90.00
_cell.angle_gamma   90.00
#
_symmetry.space_group_name_H-M   'P 1'
#
loop_
_entity.id
_entity.type
_entity.pdbx_description
1 polymer ?
#
loop_
_entity_poly.entity_id
_entity_poly.type
_entity_poly.pdbx_seq_one_letter_code
_entity_poly.pdbx_strand_id
1 'polypeptide(L)' 'DVLHYDRWSICSPACSFGDELKVHVHEFLKAPLIRKYGESWYKELEDAVAGI' A
#
# COMPACT_ATOMS: atom_id res chain seq x y z
N ASP A 1 -6.74 2.15 16.55
CA ASP A 1 -7.31 2.47 15.23
C ASP A 1 -7.58 1.15 14.50
N VAL A 2 -8.67 1.03 13.73
CA VAL A 2 -9.06 -0.22 13.05
C VAL A 2 -8.94 0.01 11.56
N LEU A 3 -8.24 -0.88 10.83
CA LEU A 3 -8.18 -0.82 9.38
C LEU A 3 -9.51 -1.32 8.81
N HIS A 4 -10.33 -0.41 8.28
CA HIS A 4 -11.52 -0.77 7.51
C HIS A 4 -11.07 -1.23 6.12
N TYR A 5 -10.98 -2.55 5.92
CA TYR A 5 -10.58 -3.16 4.66
C TYR A 5 -11.78 -3.89 4.03
N ASP A 6 -12.36 -3.26 3.02
CA ASP A 6 -13.46 -3.83 2.24
C ASP A 6 -12.92 -4.53 0.99
N ARG A 7 -13.35 -5.78 0.76
CA ARG A 7 -13.03 -6.54 -0.47
C ARG A 7 -14.22 -6.51 -1.42
N TRP A 8 -14.09 -5.81 -2.54
CA TRP A 8 -15.14 -5.73 -3.56
C TRP A 8 -14.71 -6.46 -4.84
N SER A 9 -15.63 -7.10 -5.54
CA SER A 9 -15.32 -7.81 -6.80
C SER A 9 -14.73 -6.89 -7.88
N ILE A 10 -15.01 -5.59 -7.83
CA ILE A 10 -14.48 -4.60 -8.77
C ILE A 10 -13.00 -4.28 -8.57
N CYS A 11 -12.37 -4.74 -7.48
CA CYS A 11 -10.94 -4.50 -7.24
C CYS A 11 -10.03 -5.52 -7.94
N SER A 12 -10.57 -6.64 -8.43
CA SER A 12 -9.80 -7.68 -9.14
C SER A 12 -8.98 -7.13 -10.32
N PRO A 13 -9.53 -6.29 -11.23
CA PRO A 13 -8.75 -5.71 -12.31
C PRO A 13 -7.56 -4.85 -11.84
N ALA A 14 -7.73 -4.12 -10.72
CA ALA A 14 -6.66 -3.31 -10.16
C ALA A 14 -5.53 -4.17 -9.58
N CYS A 15 -5.85 -5.34 -9.00
CA CYS A 15 -4.85 -6.30 -8.55
C CYS A 15 -4.05 -6.87 -9.72
N SER A 16 -4.71 -7.32 -10.79
CA SER A 16 -4.03 -7.85 -11.99
C SER A 16 -3.12 -6.80 -12.64
N PHE A 17 -3.56 -5.55 -12.71
CA PHE A 17 -2.73 -4.46 -13.24
C PHE A 17 -1.50 -4.15 -12.37
N GLY A 18 -1.66 -4.21 -11.04
CA GLY A 18 -0.54 -4.06 -10.10
C GLY A 18 0.50 -5.17 -10.26
N ASP A 19 0.07 -6.40 -10.44
CA ASP A 19 0.95 -7.56 -10.67
C ASP A 19 1.75 -7.42 -11.97
N GLU A 20 1.11 -6.94 -13.04
CA GLU A 20 1.79 -6.68 -14.33
C GLU A 20 2.87 -5.60 -14.21
N LEU A 21 2.58 -4.53 -13.48
CA LEU A 21 3.51 -3.42 -13.28
C LEU A 21 4.61 -3.72 -12.26
N LYS A 22 4.49 -4.83 -11.50
CA LYS A 22 5.40 -5.21 -10.41
C LYS A 22 5.58 -4.11 -9.36
N VAL A 23 4.51 -3.39 -9.04
CA VAL A 23 4.52 -2.35 -8.00
C VAL A 23 3.76 -2.84 -6.78
N HIS A 24 4.35 -2.67 -5.61
CA HIS A 24 3.68 -3.01 -4.36
C HIS A 24 2.67 -1.92 -3.99
N VAL A 25 1.63 -2.33 -3.26
CA VAL A 25 0.55 -1.42 -2.82
C VAL A 25 1.06 -0.25 -1.98
N HIS A 26 2.07 -0.48 -1.14
CA HIS A 26 2.64 0.58 -0.28
C HIS A 26 3.38 1.65 -1.10
N GLU A 27 4.02 1.26 -2.21
CA GLU A 27 4.71 2.18 -3.13
C GLU A 27 3.70 3.02 -3.91
N PHE A 28 2.64 2.38 -4.44
CA PHE A 28 1.56 3.07 -5.14
C PHE A 28 0.85 4.09 -4.24
N LEU A 29 0.70 3.77 -2.95
CA LEU A 29 0.04 4.61 -1.95
C LEU A 29 1.00 5.50 -1.15
N LYS A 30 2.26 5.70 -1.58
CA LYS A 30 3.25 6.50 -0.84
C LYS A 30 2.74 7.88 -0.43
N ALA A 31 2.28 8.68 -1.40
CA ALA A 31 1.76 10.03 -1.13
C ALA A 31 0.55 10.05 -0.16
N PRO A 32 -0.52 9.25 -0.37
CA PRO A 32 -1.65 9.22 0.57
C PRO A 32 -1.29 8.65 1.95
N LEU A 33 -0.37 7.68 2.04
CA LEU A 33 0.10 7.13 3.32
C LEU A 33 0.90 8.16 4.11
N ILE A 34 1.85 8.86 3.47
CA ILE A 34 2.61 9.94 4.09
C ILE A 34 1.66 11.05 4.55
N ARG A 35 0.67 11.43 3.73
CA ARG A 35 -0.31 12.45 4.10
C ARG A 35 -1.14 12.07 5.34
N LYS A 36 -1.46 10.78 5.51
CA LYS A 36 -2.29 10.31 6.62
C LYS A 36 -1.49 10.03 7.90
N TYR A 37 -0.33 9.41 7.77
CA TYR A 37 0.43 8.85 8.91
C TYR A 37 1.79 9.53 9.14
N GLY A 38 2.25 10.36 8.20
CA GLY A 38 3.53 11.06 8.28
C GLY A 38 4.68 10.30 7.61
N GLU A 39 5.76 11.03 7.34
CA GLU A 39 6.97 10.48 6.70
C GLU A 39 7.68 9.44 7.56
N SER A 40 7.76 9.66 8.87
CA SER A 40 8.42 8.73 9.80
C SER A 40 7.75 7.36 9.80
N TRP A 41 6.42 7.33 9.85
CA TRP A 41 5.64 6.09 9.81
C TRP A 41 5.82 5.36 8.48
N TYR A 42 5.83 6.09 7.36
CA TYR A 42 6.02 5.48 6.05
C TYR A 42 7.43 4.89 5.90
N LYS A 43 8.45 5.51 6.51
CA LYS A 43 9.82 4.96 6.54
C LYS A 43 9.89 3.67 7.36
N GLU A 44 9.24 3.60 8.51
CA GLU A 44 9.14 2.36 9.30
C GLU A 44 8.45 1.24 8.51
N LEU A 45 7.44 1.58 7.70
CA LEU A 45 6.80 0.62 6.78
C LEU A 45 7.77 0.13 5.70
N GLU A 46 8.53 1.02 5.07
CA GLU A 46 9.55 0.64 4.08
C GLU A 46 10.59 -0.31 4.71
N ASP A 47 11.08 0.00 5.92
CA ASP A 47 12.05 -0.84 6.64
C ASP A 47 11.46 -2.22 7.01
N ALA A 48 10.20 -2.27 7.46
CA ALA A 48 9.53 -3.52 7.82
C ALA A 48 9.28 -4.44 6.62
N VAL A 49 9.04 -3.87 5.43
CA VAL A 49 8.82 -4.64 4.19
C VAL A 49 10.15 -5.05 3.54
N ALA A 50 11.21 -4.25 3.67
CA ALA A 50 12.55 -4.57 3.16
C ALA A 50 13.23 -5.76 3.87
N GLY A 51 12.75 -6.13 5.07
CA GLY A 51 13.24 -7.28 5.84
C GLY A 51 12.60 -8.63 5.50
N ILE A 52 11.78 -8.72 4.45
CA ILE A 52 11.07 -9.94 4.00
C ILE A 52 11.71 -10.49 2.71
#